data_AF-A0A971P3S9-F1
#
_entry.id   AF-A0A971P3S9-F1
#
_cell.length_a   1.000
_cell.length_b   1.000
_cell.length_c   1.000
_cell.angle_alpha   90.00
_cell.angle_beta   90.00
_cell.angle_gamma   90.00
#
_symmetry.space_group_name_H-M   'P 1'
#
loop_
_entity.id
_entity.type
_entity.pdbx_description
1 polymer ?
#
loop_
_entity_poly.entity_id
_entity_poly.type
_entity_poly.pdbx_seq_one_letter_code
_entity_poly.pdbx_strand_id
1 'polypeptide(L)'
;MSVTVTQDIESRYVPGKEAEFHYTIRAAANEAAARDALTAAVPAAYEGLIRQRREINAQYVDSTRPASNIWKATVFYGLVTSDDFTTSFDTTGGSQHITQSPLTVGRYPAGAPNTQGAIGYDGQRVNGVDIVVPTYAFSETHIKTQAQVSNSYRHLLALMTGGVNHAPFRGFADGEVQFRGVSGQLVTLEGQQKWQLTFQFAASPNRIDIPVGGITVPLKYGWDYLWVMYGDSINEGRLIQQPVAAYLERLYPFVNFADLAIGTS
;
A
#
# COMPACT_ATOMS: atom_id res chain seq x y z
N MET A 1 -27.56 -41.32 -10.89
CA MET A 1 -26.31 -41.41 -11.67
C MET A 1 -25.31 -40.45 -11.07
N SER A 2 -24.05 -40.85 -10.92
CA SER A 2 -23.00 -39.98 -10.41
C SER A 2 -22.54 -39.01 -11.51
N VAL A 3 -22.31 -37.76 -11.12
CA VAL A 3 -21.61 -36.78 -11.99
C VAL A 3 -20.20 -37.31 -12.23
N THR A 4 -19.77 -37.32 -13.49
CA THR A 4 -18.41 -37.76 -13.85
C THR A 4 -17.62 -36.58 -14.36
N VAL A 5 -16.40 -36.42 -13.85
CA VAL A 5 -15.45 -35.38 -14.25
C VAL A 5 -14.26 -36.09 -14.88
N THR A 6 -14.00 -35.82 -16.15
CA THR A 6 -12.88 -36.41 -16.89
C THR A 6 -11.93 -35.30 -17.31
N GLN A 7 -10.63 -35.46 -17.04
CA GLN A 7 -9.62 -34.52 -17.52
C GLN A 7 -9.33 -34.79 -19.00
N ASP A 8 -9.35 -33.76 -19.83
CA ASP A 8 -8.99 -33.84 -21.23
C ASP A 8 -7.44 -33.77 -21.32
N ILE A 9 -6.79 -34.94 -21.36
CA ILE A 9 -5.32 -35.07 -21.26
C ILE A 9 -4.59 -34.33 -22.41
N GLU A 10 -5.21 -34.24 -23.58
CA GLU A 10 -4.64 -33.59 -24.77
C GLU A 10 -4.54 -32.06 -24.67
N SER A 11 -5.21 -31.45 -23.70
CA SER A 11 -5.30 -29.99 -23.58
C SER A 11 -4.44 -29.43 -22.44
N ARG A 12 -3.47 -30.20 -21.97
CA ARG A 12 -2.60 -29.78 -20.87
C ARG A 12 -1.53 -28.79 -21.36
N TYR A 13 -1.60 -27.55 -20.89
CA TYR A 13 -0.56 -26.54 -21.10
C TYR A 13 0.13 -26.22 -19.78
N VAL A 14 1.45 -26.41 -19.70
CA VAL A 14 2.25 -26.15 -18.48
C VAL A 14 3.51 -25.35 -18.83
N PRO A 15 3.40 -24.02 -18.95
CA PRO A 15 4.56 -23.15 -18.99
C PRO A 15 5.03 -22.82 -17.56
N GLY A 16 6.21 -23.29 -17.15
CA GLY A 16 7.03 -22.83 -16.01
C GLY A 16 6.37 -22.37 -14.68
N LYS A 17 5.51 -21.34 -14.71
CA LYS A 17 4.84 -20.68 -13.57
C LYS A 17 3.31 -20.83 -13.55
N GLU A 18 2.69 -21.39 -14.59
CA GLU A 18 1.24 -21.57 -14.72
C GLU A 18 0.91 -22.94 -15.34
N ALA A 19 -0.29 -23.44 -15.10
CA ALA A 19 -0.82 -24.60 -15.78
C ALA A 19 -2.32 -24.46 -16.06
N GLU A 20 -2.75 -24.87 -17.25
CA GLU A 20 -4.14 -24.88 -17.67
C GLU A 20 -4.58 -26.31 -17.95
N PHE A 21 -5.66 -26.74 -17.30
CA PHE A 21 -6.26 -28.06 -17.49
C PHE A 21 -7.72 -27.94 -17.90
N HIS A 22 -8.11 -28.67 -18.95
CA HIS A 22 -9.50 -28.77 -19.37
C HIS A 22 -10.15 -30.05 -18.86
N TYR A 23 -11.42 -29.95 -18.53
CA TYR A 23 -12.24 -31.03 -18.01
C TYR A 23 -13.57 -31.09 -18.74
N THR A 24 -14.05 -32.31 -18.93
CA THR A 24 -15.41 -32.60 -19.38
C THR A 24 -16.21 -33.13 -18.20
N ILE A 25 -17.29 -32.43 -17.83
CA ILE A 25 -18.21 -32.83 -16.76
C ILE A 25 -19.48 -33.36 -17.40
N ARG A 26 -19.89 -34.59 -17.06
CA ARG A 26 -21.09 -35.23 -17.56
C ARG A 26 -22.10 -35.50 -16.45
N ALA A 27 -23.37 -35.50 -16.81
CA ALA A 27 -24.49 -35.82 -15.92
C ALA A 27 -24.75 -34.81 -14.78
N ALA A 28 -24.15 -33.61 -14.84
CA ALA A 28 -24.44 -32.53 -13.89
C ALA A 28 -25.76 -31.84 -14.24
N ALA A 29 -26.72 -31.86 -13.30
CA ALA A 29 -28.08 -31.36 -13.51
C ALA A 29 -28.17 -29.84 -13.69
N ASN A 30 -27.22 -29.09 -13.14
CA ASN A 30 -27.13 -27.64 -13.24
C ASN A 30 -25.67 -27.20 -13.03
N GLU A 31 -25.40 -25.91 -13.23
CA GLU A 31 -24.05 -25.34 -13.11
C GLU A 31 -23.48 -25.50 -11.68
N ALA A 32 -24.33 -25.38 -10.64
CA ALA A 32 -23.90 -25.56 -9.25
C ALA A 32 -23.39 -27.00 -9.01
N ALA A 33 -24.12 -28.01 -9.45
CA ALA A 33 -23.72 -29.40 -9.38
C ALA A 33 -22.45 -29.69 -10.20
N ALA A 34 -22.30 -29.03 -11.36
CA ALA A 34 -21.07 -29.13 -12.16
C ALA A 34 -19.87 -28.53 -11.42
N ARG A 35 -20.06 -27.37 -10.77
CA ARG A 35 -19.04 -26.69 -9.98
C ARG A 35 -18.61 -27.49 -8.76
N ASP A 36 -19.56 -28.06 -8.02
CA ASP A 36 -19.26 -28.88 -6.84
C ASP A 36 -18.51 -30.15 -7.22
N ALA A 37 -18.95 -30.84 -8.28
CA ALA A 37 -18.28 -32.02 -8.79
C ALA A 37 -16.86 -31.72 -9.28
N LEU A 38 -16.66 -30.62 -10.02
CA LEU A 38 -15.34 -30.17 -10.46
C LEU A 38 -14.44 -29.84 -9.27
N THR A 39 -14.98 -29.16 -8.26
CA THR A 39 -14.23 -28.77 -7.05
C THR A 39 -13.74 -29.99 -6.28
N ALA A 40 -14.57 -31.03 -6.18
CA ALA A 40 -14.25 -32.28 -5.52
C ALA A 40 -13.26 -33.14 -6.32
N ALA A 41 -13.36 -33.14 -7.65
CA ALA A 41 -12.52 -33.96 -8.52
C ALA A 41 -11.12 -33.37 -8.77
N VAL A 42 -10.99 -32.04 -8.73
CA VAL A 42 -9.77 -31.35 -9.16
C VAL A 42 -8.90 -30.93 -7.96
N PRO A 43 -7.60 -31.29 -7.93
CA PRO A 43 -6.71 -30.96 -6.82
C PRO A 43 -6.63 -29.46 -6.51
N ALA A 44 -6.46 -29.12 -5.22
CA ALA A 44 -6.22 -27.75 -4.79
C ALA A 44 -4.82 -27.22 -5.19
N ALA A 45 -3.88 -28.12 -5.45
CA ALA A 45 -2.53 -27.80 -5.90
C ALA A 45 -2.01 -28.83 -6.91
N TYR A 46 -1.12 -28.39 -7.79
CA TYR A 46 -0.48 -29.18 -8.84
C TYR A 46 0.99 -28.74 -8.98
N GLU A 47 1.96 -29.64 -8.70
CA GLU A 47 3.41 -29.37 -8.86
C GLU A 47 3.88 -28.05 -8.20
N GLY A 48 3.35 -27.73 -7.02
CA GLY A 48 3.66 -26.48 -6.30
C GLY A 48 2.87 -25.25 -6.76
N LEU A 49 2.06 -25.36 -7.81
CA LEU A 49 1.08 -24.36 -8.24
C LEU A 49 -0.24 -24.56 -7.50
N ILE A 50 -0.88 -23.51 -7.02
CA ILE A 50 -2.22 -23.56 -6.42
C ILE A 50 -3.29 -23.31 -7.47
N ARG A 51 -4.47 -23.88 -7.26
CA ARG A 51 -5.64 -23.64 -8.11
C ARG A 51 -6.11 -22.19 -7.95
N GLN A 52 -6.01 -21.41 -9.03
CA GLN A 52 -6.31 -19.98 -9.05
C GLN A 52 -7.78 -19.70 -9.40
N ARG A 53 -8.20 -20.03 -10.63
CA ARG A 53 -9.57 -19.79 -11.12
C ARG A 53 -10.14 -20.99 -11.86
N ARG A 54 -11.47 -21.06 -11.94
CA ARG A 54 -12.22 -22.11 -12.65
C ARG A 54 -13.27 -21.47 -13.56
N GLU A 55 -13.23 -21.82 -14.83
CA GLU A 55 -14.23 -21.41 -15.81
C GLU A 55 -15.06 -22.63 -16.18
N ILE A 56 -16.39 -22.51 -16.20
CA ILE A 56 -17.32 -23.58 -16.55
C ILE A 56 -18.29 -23.05 -17.59
N ASN A 57 -18.32 -23.71 -18.75
CA ASN A 57 -19.19 -23.37 -19.86
C ASN A 57 -20.12 -24.55 -20.18
N ALA A 58 -21.40 -24.24 -20.34
CA ALA A 58 -22.40 -25.22 -20.75
C ALA A 58 -22.19 -25.58 -22.22
N GLN A 59 -22.01 -26.88 -22.52
CA GLN A 59 -21.88 -27.38 -23.89
C GLN A 59 -23.22 -27.93 -24.38
N TYR A 60 -23.88 -28.71 -23.53
CA TYR A 60 -25.22 -29.22 -23.77
C TYR A 60 -25.93 -29.40 -22.43
N VAL A 61 -27.12 -28.83 -22.28
CA VAL A 61 -27.92 -28.93 -21.05
C VAL A 61 -29.38 -29.19 -21.40
N ASP A 62 -29.90 -30.29 -20.89
CA ASP A 62 -31.29 -30.68 -20.95
C ASP A 62 -31.79 -30.92 -19.51
N SER A 63 -32.62 -30.00 -19.01
CA SER A 63 -33.16 -30.06 -17.64
C SER A 63 -34.08 -31.27 -17.42
N THR A 64 -34.62 -31.86 -18.49
CA THR A 64 -35.48 -33.05 -18.42
C THR A 64 -34.68 -34.34 -18.47
N ARG A 65 -33.43 -34.29 -18.97
CA ARG A 65 -32.53 -35.44 -19.05
C ARG A 65 -31.12 -35.06 -18.54
N PRO A 66 -30.93 -34.91 -17.23
CA PRO A 66 -29.65 -34.52 -16.65
C PRO A 66 -28.46 -35.39 -17.09
N ALA A 67 -28.72 -36.67 -17.39
CA ALA A 67 -27.70 -37.63 -17.82
C ALA A 67 -27.03 -37.30 -19.17
N SER A 68 -27.69 -36.55 -20.05
CA SER A 68 -27.09 -36.11 -21.32
C SER A 68 -26.32 -34.79 -21.19
N ASN A 69 -26.36 -34.12 -20.03
CA ASN A 69 -25.70 -32.84 -19.85
C ASN A 69 -24.18 -32.96 -19.96
N ILE A 70 -23.58 -32.03 -20.69
CA ILE A 70 -22.14 -31.90 -20.91
C ILE A 70 -21.74 -30.46 -20.59
N TRP A 71 -20.79 -30.31 -19.69
CA TRP A 71 -20.14 -29.04 -19.37
C TRP A 71 -18.65 -29.15 -19.67
N LYS A 72 -18.07 -28.09 -20.21
CA LYS A 72 -16.63 -27.93 -20.38
C LYS A 72 -16.12 -27.00 -19.30
N ALA A 73 -15.08 -27.41 -18.61
CA ALA A 73 -14.45 -26.60 -17.58
C ALA A 73 -12.97 -26.40 -17.89
N THR A 74 -12.45 -25.23 -17.56
CA THR A 74 -11.03 -24.91 -17.60
C THR A 74 -10.60 -24.54 -16.19
N VAL A 75 -9.52 -25.15 -15.72
CA VAL A 75 -8.94 -24.90 -14.40
C VAL A 75 -7.54 -24.37 -14.58
N PHE A 76 -7.29 -23.22 -13.98
CA PHE A 76 -6.00 -22.54 -14.03
C PHE A 76 -5.28 -22.72 -12.70
N TYR A 77 -4.02 -23.11 -12.79
CA TYR A 77 -3.07 -23.21 -11.70
C TYR A 77 -1.97 -22.18 -11.92
N GLY A 78 -1.53 -21.55 -10.84
CA GLY A 78 -0.42 -20.62 -10.86
C GLY A 78 0.36 -20.73 -9.57
N LEU A 79 1.53 -20.09 -9.49
CA LEU A 79 2.23 -19.96 -8.20
C LEU A 79 1.28 -19.40 -7.14
N VAL A 80 1.58 -19.63 -5.86
CA VAL A 80 0.99 -18.83 -4.78
C VAL A 80 1.42 -17.39 -5.05
N THR A 81 0.58 -16.64 -5.75
CA THR A 81 0.74 -15.21 -5.83
C THR A 81 0.54 -14.70 -4.40
N SER A 82 1.55 -14.00 -3.89
CA SER A 82 1.37 -13.15 -2.72
C SER A 82 0.11 -12.32 -2.98
N ASP A 83 -0.97 -12.57 -2.24
CA ASP A 83 -2.30 -11.95 -2.35
C ASP A 83 -2.42 -11.05 -3.59
N ASP A 84 -2.89 -11.53 -4.76
CA ASP A 84 -2.97 -10.70 -5.96
C ASP A 84 -3.53 -9.31 -5.62
N PHE A 85 -2.63 -8.33 -5.54
CA PHE A 85 -2.95 -6.97 -5.13
C PHE A 85 -2.48 -6.03 -6.23
N THR A 86 -3.35 -5.11 -6.58
CA THR A 86 -2.99 -4.07 -7.53
C THR A 86 -2.33 -2.95 -6.76
N THR A 87 -1.12 -2.56 -7.17
CA THR A 87 -0.44 -1.39 -6.61
C THR A 87 -0.57 -0.21 -7.57
N SER A 88 -0.84 0.98 -7.03
CA SER A 88 -0.61 2.25 -7.72
C SER A 88 0.33 3.11 -6.90
N PHE A 89 1.13 3.94 -7.55
CA PHE A 89 2.02 4.88 -6.88
C PHE A 89 1.92 6.25 -7.54
N ASP A 90 2.20 7.27 -6.75
CA ASP A 90 2.23 8.66 -7.14
C ASP A 90 3.41 9.34 -6.45
N THR A 91 4.29 9.94 -7.25
CA THR A 91 5.46 10.69 -6.78
C THR A 91 5.30 12.20 -6.98
N THR A 92 4.08 12.65 -7.26
CA THR A 92 3.77 14.07 -7.39
C THR A 92 4.03 14.72 -6.03
N GLY A 93 5.05 15.58 -5.99
CA GLY A 93 5.59 16.13 -4.74
C GLY A 93 4.54 16.87 -3.91
N GLY A 94 4.72 16.84 -2.59
CA GLY A 94 3.89 17.59 -1.66
C GLY A 94 4.36 19.04 -1.51
N SER A 95 3.48 19.93 -1.05
CA SER A 95 3.88 21.27 -0.62
C SER A 95 4.26 21.23 0.87
N GLN A 96 5.41 21.81 1.22
CA GLN A 96 5.81 22.02 2.61
C GLN A 96 6.25 23.46 2.81
N HIS A 97 5.68 24.11 3.82
CA HIS A 97 6.14 25.40 4.29
C HIS A 97 7.42 25.26 5.13
N ILE A 98 8.49 25.96 4.76
CA ILE A 98 9.75 25.96 5.50
C ILE A 98 10.16 27.38 5.88
N THR A 99 10.64 27.55 7.11
CA THR A 99 11.17 28.84 7.61
C THR A 99 12.69 28.87 7.68
N GLN A 100 13.33 27.71 7.61
CA GLN A 100 14.77 27.53 7.75
C GLN A 100 15.36 26.88 6.49
N SER A 101 16.40 27.49 5.93
CA SER A 101 17.15 26.92 4.82
C SER A 101 18.16 25.88 5.32
N PRO A 102 18.36 24.78 4.58
CA PRO A 102 19.43 23.84 4.86
C PRO A 102 20.81 24.41 4.47
N LEU A 103 20.84 25.36 3.53
CA LEU A 103 22.07 26.01 3.06
C LEU A 103 21.76 27.38 2.46
N THR A 104 22.49 28.40 2.92
CA THR A 104 22.53 29.72 2.27
C THR A 104 23.66 29.72 1.24
N VAL A 105 23.31 29.68 -0.06
CA VAL A 105 24.27 29.59 -1.17
C VAL A 105 25.11 30.86 -1.34
N GLY A 106 24.57 32.03 -0.97
CA GLY A 106 25.29 33.29 -1.04
C GLY A 106 24.56 34.41 -0.29
N ARG A 107 25.30 35.46 0.06
CA ARG A 107 24.79 36.68 0.69
C ARG A 107 25.37 37.88 -0.04
N TYR A 108 24.51 38.82 -0.42
CA TYR A 108 24.89 40.00 -1.18
C TYR A 108 24.21 41.26 -0.63
N PRO A 109 24.93 42.40 -0.48
CA PRO A 109 26.38 42.56 -0.67
C PRO A 109 27.20 41.74 0.36
N ALA A 110 28.53 41.76 0.27
CA ALA A 110 29.42 40.93 1.11
C ALA A 110 29.30 41.18 2.64
N GLY A 111 28.77 42.34 3.05
CA GLY A 111 28.40 42.67 4.44
C GLY A 111 26.88 42.67 4.67
N ALA A 112 26.17 41.72 4.06
CA ALA A 112 24.78 41.47 4.35
C ALA A 112 24.66 40.57 5.59
N PRO A 113 23.81 40.95 6.58
CA PRO A 113 23.69 40.22 7.84
C PRO A 113 23.44 38.73 7.67
N ASN A 114 24.07 37.92 8.51
CA ASN A 114 23.87 36.49 8.54
C ASN A 114 22.64 36.12 9.39
N THR A 115 21.49 35.87 8.77
CA THR A 115 20.28 35.37 9.46
C THR A 115 20.34 33.87 9.80
N GLN A 116 21.49 33.21 9.60
CA GLN A 116 21.69 31.78 9.83
C GLN A 116 20.68 30.88 9.11
N GLY A 117 20.23 31.30 7.92
CA GLY A 117 19.34 30.51 7.07
C GLY A 117 17.85 30.77 7.30
N ALA A 118 17.46 31.78 8.09
CA ALA A 118 16.07 32.22 8.15
C ALA A 118 15.58 32.66 6.76
N ILE A 119 14.44 32.11 6.31
CA ILE A 119 13.83 32.37 5.00
C ILE A 119 12.71 33.41 5.15
N GLY A 120 12.69 34.40 4.25
CA GLY A 120 11.59 35.37 4.19
C GLY A 120 11.54 36.32 5.40
N TYR A 121 12.69 36.62 6.00
CA TYR A 121 12.79 37.58 7.10
C TYR A 121 12.52 39.01 6.59
N ASP A 122 11.53 39.69 7.18
CA ASP A 122 11.09 41.04 6.78
C ASP A 122 11.62 42.17 7.69
N GLY A 123 12.49 41.84 8.65
CA GLY A 123 12.97 42.76 9.69
C GLY A 123 12.25 42.61 11.03
N GLN A 124 11.13 41.88 11.08
CA GLN A 124 10.41 41.58 12.32
C GLN A 124 10.11 40.09 12.46
N ARG A 125 9.73 39.41 11.37
CA ARG A 125 9.25 38.02 11.39
C ARG A 125 9.88 37.21 10.28
N VAL A 126 10.01 35.91 10.52
CA VAL A 126 10.47 34.92 9.54
C VAL A 126 9.24 34.29 8.89
N ASN A 127 8.94 34.69 7.65
CA ASN A 127 7.72 34.27 6.97
C ASN A 127 7.83 32.94 6.22
N GLY A 128 9.05 32.46 5.95
CA GLY A 128 9.26 31.21 5.22
C GLY A 128 8.82 31.25 3.76
N VAL A 129 8.79 30.07 3.15
CA VAL A 129 8.32 29.83 1.78
C VAL A 129 7.81 28.40 1.64
N ASP A 130 6.87 28.19 0.73
CA ASP A 130 6.42 26.85 0.35
C ASP A 130 7.36 26.25 -0.70
N ILE A 131 7.82 25.03 -0.47
CA ILE A 131 8.62 24.25 -1.40
C ILE A 131 7.90 22.97 -1.79
N VAL A 132 8.23 22.45 -2.98
CA VAL A 132 7.84 21.08 -3.35
C VAL A 132 8.84 20.13 -2.70
N VAL A 133 8.34 19.24 -1.85
CA VAL A 133 9.12 18.15 -1.27
C VAL A 133 8.79 16.83 -1.97
N PRO A 134 9.78 15.96 -2.21
CA PRO A 134 9.51 14.62 -2.71
C PRO A 134 8.61 13.88 -1.72
N THR A 135 7.40 13.55 -2.17
CA THR A 135 6.46 12.71 -1.42
C THR A 135 6.18 11.49 -2.28
N TYR A 136 6.15 10.31 -1.64
CA TYR A 136 5.79 9.07 -2.32
C TYR A 136 4.47 8.58 -1.74
N ALA A 137 3.38 8.69 -2.48
CA ALA A 137 2.11 8.10 -2.11
C ALA A 137 1.89 6.81 -2.89
N PHE A 138 1.29 5.80 -2.26
CA PHE A 138 0.94 4.57 -2.95
C PHE A 138 -0.31 3.96 -2.38
N SER A 139 -0.99 3.15 -3.19
CA SER A 139 -2.15 2.40 -2.75
C SER A 139 -2.06 0.95 -3.18
N GLU A 140 -2.61 0.06 -2.36
CA GLU A 140 -2.65 -1.37 -2.60
C GLU A 140 -4.09 -1.87 -2.47
N THR A 141 -4.60 -2.50 -3.53
CA THR A 141 -5.93 -3.10 -3.53
C THR A 141 -5.84 -4.60 -3.31
N HIS A 142 -6.36 -5.09 -2.18
CA HIS A 142 -6.36 -6.48 -1.76
C HIS A 142 -7.78 -7.07 -1.79
N ILE A 143 -7.92 -8.31 -2.26
CA ILE A 143 -9.18 -9.06 -2.17
C ILE A 143 -9.14 -10.00 -0.96
N LYS A 144 -10.07 -9.83 -0.03
CA LYS A 144 -10.18 -10.64 1.20
C LYS A 144 -11.54 -11.30 1.34
N THR A 145 -11.57 -12.45 1.98
CA THR A 145 -12.84 -13.12 2.35
C THR A 145 -13.57 -12.32 3.43
N GLN A 146 -14.88 -12.55 3.58
CA GLN A 146 -15.66 -11.94 4.67
C GLN A 146 -15.15 -12.31 6.06
N ALA A 147 -14.65 -13.54 6.23
CA ALA A 147 -14.08 -14.00 7.50
C ALA A 147 -12.81 -13.23 7.88
N GLN A 148 -11.99 -12.86 6.88
CA GLN A 148 -10.79 -12.04 7.09
C GLN A 148 -11.10 -10.56 7.40
N VAL A 149 -12.28 -10.06 7.00
CA VAL A 149 -12.69 -8.67 7.21
C VAL A 149 -13.80 -8.59 8.27
N SER A 150 -13.48 -9.04 9.47
CA SER A 150 -14.37 -8.98 10.63
C SER A 150 -14.61 -7.54 11.10
N ASN A 151 -15.60 -7.34 11.99
CA ASN A 151 -15.82 -6.04 12.65
C ASN A 151 -14.60 -5.59 13.45
N SER A 152 -13.95 -6.51 14.17
CA SER A 152 -12.76 -6.21 14.96
C SER A 152 -11.59 -5.79 14.06
N TYR A 153 -11.40 -6.44 12.91
CA TYR A 153 -10.37 -6.05 11.95
C TYR A 153 -10.63 -4.65 11.38
N ARG A 154 -11.88 -4.32 11.01
CA ARG A 154 -12.24 -2.97 10.54
C ARG A 154 -12.02 -1.90 11.62
N HIS A 155 -12.31 -2.20 12.88
CA HIS A 155 -12.04 -1.28 13.99
C HIS A 155 -10.53 -1.09 14.23
N LEU A 156 -9.75 -2.17 14.15
CA LEU A 156 -8.30 -2.11 14.21
C LEU A 156 -7.73 -1.21 13.11
N LEU A 157 -8.16 -1.38 11.85
CA LEU A 157 -7.75 -0.54 10.73
C LEU A 157 -8.10 0.95 10.97
N ALA A 158 -9.25 1.23 11.57
CA ALA A 158 -9.63 2.59 11.93
C ALA A 158 -8.69 3.19 12.99
N LEU A 159 -8.29 2.41 14.01
CA LEU A 159 -7.33 2.85 15.03
C LEU A 159 -5.91 3.05 14.49
N MET A 160 -5.51 2.26 13.51
CA MET A 160 -4.19 2.36 12.88
C MET A 160 -4.08 3.55 11.91
N THR A 161 -5.21 4.09 11.44
CA THR A 161 -5.24 5.18 10.47
C THR A 161 -4.54 6.42 11.03
N GLY A 162 -3.60 6.98 10.27
CA GLY A 162 -2.71 8.06 10.69
C GLY A 162 -1.42 7.59 11.38
N GLY A 163 -1.32 6.30 11.73
CA GLY A 163 -0.12 5.70 12.30
C GLY A 163 1.03 5.56 11.30
N VAL A 164 2.25 5.57 11.83
CA VAL A 164 3.50 5.40 11.07
C VAL A 164 4.07 4.01 11.33
N ASN A 165 4.70 3.38 10.34
CA ASN A 165 5.29 2.07 10.50
C ASN A 165 6.35 2.03 11.61
N HIS A 166 6.33 0.98 12.43
CA HIS A 166 7.31 0.69 13.50
C HIS A 166 8.36 -0.37 13.11
N ALA A 167 8.44 -0.68 11.81
CA ALA A 167 9.34 -1.67 11.22
C ALA A 167 9.41 -1.42 9.71
N PRO A 168 10.41 -1.93 9.00
CA PRO A 168 10.48 -1.79 7.55
C PRO A 168 9.19 -2.28 6.87
N PHE A 169 8.73 -1.51 5.89
CA PHE A 169 7.48 -1.78 5.17
C PHE A 169 7.61 -1.37 3.71
N ARG A 170 7.37 -2.31 2.78
CA ARG A 170 7.44 -2.11 1.32
C ARG A 170 8.75 -1.45 0.85
N GLY A 171 9.87 -1.86 1.46
CA GLY A 171 11.21 -1.34 1.16
C GLY A 171 11.58 -0.03 1.85
N PHE A 172 10.67 0.60 2.62
CA PHE A 172 10.94 1.80 3.41
C PHE A 172 11.39 1.44 4.83
N ALA A 173 12.19 2.31 5.44
CA ALA A 173 12.68 2.13 6.81
C ALA A 173 11.57 2.40 7.86
N ASP A 174 11.84 2.01 9.10
CA ASP A 174 11.02 2.36 10.26
C ASP A 174 10.81 3.88 10.34
N GLY A 175 9.56 4.32 10.58
CA GLY A 175 9.20 5.73 10.69
C GLY A 175 8.98 6.49 9.38
N GLU A 176 9.10 5.84 8.22
CA GLU A 176 8.98 6.49 6.91
C GLU A 176 7.59 6.42 6.28
N VAL A 177 6.79 5.39 6.57
CA VAL A 177 5.49 5.14 5.93
C VAL A 177 4.35 5.42 6.90
N GLN A 178 3.46 6.34 6.52
CA GLN A 178 2.20 6.58 7.20
C GLN A 178 1.06 5.84 6.51
N PHE A 179 0.22 5.17 7.29
CA PHE A 179 -1.02 4.58 6.85
C PHE A 179 -2.10 5.67 6.78
N ARG A 180 -2.52 6.04 5.56
CA ARG A 180 -3.55 7.08 5.31
C ARG A 180 -4.96 6.56 5.49
N GLY A 181 -5.13 5.24 5.55
CA GLY A 181 -6.41 4.58 5.76
C GLY A 181 -6.69 3.56 4.68
N VAL A 182 -7.89 2.98 4.75
CA VAL A 182 -8.33 1.94 3.83
C VAL A 182 -9.80 2.15 3.48
N SER A 183 -10.13 2.01 2.21
CA SER A 183 -11.52 1.94 1.74
C SER A 183 -11.89 0.49 1.44
N GLY A 184 -13.12 0.09 1.73
CA GLY A 184 -13.58 -1.27 1.54
C GLY A 184 -14.92 -1.34 0.83
N GLN A 185 -15.04 -2.23 -0.15
CA GLN A 185 -16.28 -2.49 -0.88
C GLN A 185 -16.54 -4.00 -0.98
N LEU A 186 -17.80 -4.42 -0.80
CA LEU A 186 -18.21 -5.78 -1.12
C LEU A 186 -18.34 -5.95 -2.64
N VAL A 187 -17.70 -6.99 -3.16
CA VAL A 187 -17.71 -7.39 -4.56
C VAL A 187 -18.08 -8.86 -4.69
N THR A 188 -18.78 -9.21 -5.76
CA THR A 188 -19.07 -10.62 -6.08
C THR A 188 -18.04 -11.10 -7.08
N LEU A 189 -17.19 -12.03 -6.64
CA LEU A 189 -16.15 -12.66 -7.47
C LEU A 189 -16.39 -14.17 -7.47
N GLU A 190 -16.49 -14.76 -8.66
CA GLU A 190 -16.78 -16.20 -8.84
C GLU A 190 -18.05 -16.69 -8.10
N GLY A 191 -19.06 -15.82 -8.00
CA GLY A 191 -20.30 -16.13 -7.29
C GLY A 191 -20.19 -16.13 -5.76
N GLN A 192 -19.07 -15.66 -5.20
CA GLN A 192 -18.89 -15.45 -3.76
C GLN A 192 -18.70 -13.97 -3.43
N GLN A 193 -19.30 -13.52 -2.33
CA GLN A 193 -19.09 -12.17 -1.81
C GLN A 193 -17.73 -12.09 -1.09
N LYS A 194 -16.88 -11.18 -1.57
CA LYS A 194 -15.56 -10.86 -1.01
C LYS A 194 -15.47 -9.36 -0.75
N TRP A 195 -14.50 -8.95 0.07
CA TRP A 195 -14.15 -7.55 0.26
C TRP A 195 -12.98 -7.18 -0.64
N GLN A 196 -13.15 -6.11 -1.40
CA GLN A 196 -12.06 -5.40 -2.05
C GLN A 196 -11.66 -4.23 -1.14
N LEU A 197 -10.42 -4.26 -0.64
CA LEU A 197 -9.87 -3.26 0.27
C LEU A 197 -8.76 -2.48 -0.44
N THR A 198 -8.86 -1.16 -0.52
CA THR A 198 -7.80 -0.30 -1.07
C THR A 198 -7.13 0.47 0.05
N PHE A 199 -5.92 0.04 0.41
CA PHE A 199 -5.07 0.65 1.42
C PHE A 199 -4.34 1.83 0.81
N GLN A 200 -4.20 2.92 1.54
CA GLN A 200 -3.53 4.13 1.11
C GLN A 200 -2.37 4.43 2.06
N PHE A 201 -1.22 4.73 1.49
CA PHE A 201 0.00 5.02 2.21
C PHE A 201 0.66 6.27 1.66
N ALA A 202 1.44 6.93 2.51
CA ALA A 202 2.39 7.94 2.08
C ALA A 202 3.72 7.66 2.77
N ALA A 203 4.82 7.90 2.07
CA ALA A 203 6.16 7.78 2.58
C ALA A 203 6.87 9.15 2.57
N SER A 204 7.60 9.41 3.65
CA SER A 204 8.46 10.57 3.85
C SER A 204 9.79 10.06 4.41
N PRO A 205 10.93 10.38 3.78
CA PRO A 205 12.21 9.83 4.20
C PRO A 205 12.64 10.36 5.56
N ASN A 206 13.29 9.51 6.35
CA ASN A 206 13.97 9.94 7.56
C ASN A 206 15.16 10.83 7.20
N ARG A 207 15.46 11.80 8.07
CA ARG A 207 16.53 12.77 7.84
C ARG A 207 17.42 12.83 9.08
N ILE A 208 18.73 12.79 8.85
CA ILE A 208 19.75 12.92 9.90
C ILE A 208 20.50 14.23 9.71
N ASP A 209 21.12 14.70 10.78
CA ASP A 209 22.02 15.86 10.80
C ASP A 209 21.44 17.10 10.09
N ILE A 210 20.19 17.46 10.42
CA ILE A 210 19.53 18.62 9.82
C ILE A 210 20.13 19.91 10.43
N PRO A 211 20.74 20.79 9.63
CA PRO A 211 21.24 22.05 10.12
C PRO A 211 20.11 23.06 10.29
N VAL A 212 20.09 23.73 11.44
CA VAL A 212 19.19 24.83 11.81
C VAL A 212 20.05 25.96 12.37
N GLY A 213 20.62 26.76 11.48
CA GLY A 213 21.65 27.73 11.86
C GLY A 213 22.85 27.04 12.54
N GLY A 214 23.14 27.41 13.79
CA GLY A 214 24.16 26.77 14.63
C GLY A 214 23.71 25.48 15.33
N ILE A 215 22.44 25.09 15.24
CA ILE A 215 21.87 23.89 15.87
C ILE A 215 21.86 22.74 14.87
N THR A 216 22.20 21.53 15.30
CA THR A 216 22.06 20.32 14.49
C THR A 216 21.00 19.41 15.12
N VAL A 217 19.96 19.08 14.36
CA VAL A 217 18.96 18.09 14.76
C VAL A 217 19.46 16.71 14.29
N PRO A 218 19.80 15.79 15.20
CA PRO A 218 20.52 14.57 14.86
C PRO A 218 19.68 13.60 14.04
N LEU A 219 18.38 13.53 14.33
CA LEU A 219 17.43 12.64 13.66
C LEU A 219 16.05 13.28 13.66
N LYS A 220 15.38 13.19 12.52
CA LYS A 220 13.96 13.49 12.33
C LYS A 220 13.37 12.34 11.53
N TYR A 221 12.34 11.69 12.08
CA TYR A 221 11.58 10.74 11.29
C TYR A 221 10.73 11.46 10.24
N GLY A 222 10.37 10.76 9.17
CA GLY A 222 9.66 11.32 8.01
C GLY A 222 8.44 12.17 8.40
N TRP A 223 7.71 11.71 9.41
CA TRP A 223 6.43 12.28 9.86
C TRP A 223 6.49 13.08 11.17
N ASP A 224 7.67 13.22 11.78
CA ASP A 224 7.84 14.16 12.90
C ASP A 224 7.73 15.61 12.38
N TYR A 225 7.32 16.54 13.23
CA TYR A 225 7.18 17.96 12.90
C TYR A 225 8.32 18.76 13.52
N LEU A 226 9.17 19.34 12.67
CA LEU A 226 10.29 20.19 13.10
C LEU A 226 9.89 21.65 12.94
N TRP A 227 9.97 22.42 14.03
CA TRP A 227 9.80 23.87 14.00
C TRP A 227 10.94 24.58 14.74
N VAL A 228 11.16 25.84 14.38
CA VAL A 228 12.32 26.63 14.84
C VAL A 228 11.82 27.85 15.61
N MET A 229 12.36 28.04 16.80
CA MET A 229 12.18 29.28 17.56
C MET A 229 13.29 30.25 17.16
N TYR A 230 12.90 31.48 16.82
CA TYR A 230 13.82 32.57 16.47
C TYR A 230 13.91 33.57 17.63
N GLY A 231 15.10 34.16 17.78
CA GLY A 231 15.35 35.21 18.75
C GLY A 231 16.20 36.33 18.17
N ASP A 232 16.16 37.48 18.84
CA ASP A 232 16.93 38.67 18.48
C ASP A 232 18.43 38.44 18.64
N SER A 233 19.21 38.89 17.66
CA SER A 233 20.66 38.83 17.64
C SER A 233 21.22 40.04 16.90
N ILE A 234 22.46 40.44 17.24
CA ILE A 234 23.16 41.52 16.52
C ILE A 234 24.20 40.90 15.61
N ASN A 235 24.10 41.19 14.32
CA ASN A 235 25.08 40.76 13.33
C ASN A 235 25.42 41.91 12.38
N GLU A 236 26.72 42.14 12.17
CA GLU A 236 27.21 43.22 11.31
C GLU A 236 26.59 44.60 11.64
N GLY A 237 26.39 44.85 12.95
CA GLY A 237 25.82 46.10 13.46
C GLY A 237 24.32 46.27 13.24
N ARG A 238 23.60 45.20 12.84
CA ARG A 238 22.15 45.22 12.63
C ARG A 238 21.46 44.20 13.53
N LEU A 239 20.28 44.57 14.04
CA LEU A 239 19.38 43.63 14.71
C LEU A 239 18.78 42.69 13.67
N ILE A 240 18.86 41.39 13.92
CA ILE A 240 18.35 40.33 13.07
C ILE A 240 17.70 39.23 13.92
N GLN A 241 16.93 38.36 13.27
CA GLN A 241 16.41 37.14 13.85
C GLN A 241 17.28 35.95 13.45
N GLN A 242 17.67 35.13 14.42
CA GLN A 242 18.42 33.88 14.21
C GLN A 242 17.75 32.72 14.97
N PRO A 243 17.91 31.47 14.52
CA PRO A 243 17.46 30.30 15.27
C PRO A 243 18.10 30.24 16.65
N VAL A 244 17.28 30.10 17.70
CA VAL A 244 17.72 29.93 19.10
C VAL A 244 17.39 28.55 19.66
N ALA A 245 16.36 27.89 19.12
CA ALA A 245 16.01 26.52 19.46
C ALA A 245 15.31 25.84 18.28
N ALA A 246 15.39 24.51 18.25
CA ALA A 246 14.66 23.67 17.32
C ALA A 246 13.87 22.63 18.13
N TYR A 247 12.61 22.43 17.77
CA TYR A 247 11.69 21.52 18.44
C TYR A 247 11.23 20.46 17.46
N LEU A 248 11.37 19.20 17.86
CA LEU A 248 10.95 18.05 17.10
C LEU A 248 9.78 17.38 17.80
N GLU A 249 8.61 17.44 17.18
CA GLU A 249 7.36 16.94 17.75
C GLU A 249 6.92 15.67 17.03
N ARG A 250 6.53 14.66 17.81
CA ARG A 250 5.92 13.45 17.27
C ARG A 250 4.41 13.59 17.25
N LEU A 251 3.85 13.82 16.07
CA LEU A 251 2.41 14.02 15.91
C LEU A 251 1.65 12.71 15.65
N TYR A 252 2.34 11.70 15.13
CA TYR A 252 1.74 10.43 14.74
C TYR A 252 2.35 9.27 15.53
N PRO A 253 1.51 8.33 16.02
CA PRO A 253 2.00 7.18 16.75
C PRO A 253 2.68 6.18 15.81
N PHE A 254 3.64 5.44 16.36
CA PHE A 254 4.23 4.29 15.69
C PHE A 254 3.34 3.07 15.88
N VAL A 255 3.11 2.33 14.81
CA VAL A 255 2.15 1.24 14.72
C VAL A 255 2.79 0.07 13.98
N ASN A 256 2.50 -1.15 14.44
CA ASN A 256 2.98 -2.36 13.79
C ASN A 256 2.16 -2.65 12.51
N PHE A 257 2.74 -2.42 11.34
CA PHE A 257 2.03 -2.63 10.07
C PHE A 257 1.81 -4.11 9.73
N ALA A 258 2.41 -5.05 10.47
CA ALA A 258 2.02 -6.46 10.37
C ALA A 258 0.53 -6.67 10.70
N ASP A 259 -0.04 -5.83 11.55
CA ASP A 259 -1.45 -5.89 11.97
C ASP A 259 -2.42 -5.48 10.86
N LEU A 260 -1.92 -4.86 9.77
CA LEU A 260 -2.71 -4.63 8.55
C LEU A 260 -3.04 -5.95 7.83
N ALA A 261 -2.32 -7.04 8.13
CA ALA A 261 -2.52 -8.37 7.55
C ALA A 261 -2.47 -8.40 6.00
N ILE A 262 -1.58 -7.60 5.39
CA ILE A 262 -1.35 -7.54 3.92
C ILE A 262 0.10 -7.89 3.53
N GLY A 263 0.86 -8.47 4.47
CA GLY A 263 2.32 -8.61 4.36
C GLY A 263 3.06 -7.29 4.54
N THR A 264 4.38 -7.35 4.70
CA THR A 264 5.22 -6.16 4.95
C THR A 264 6.35 -5.96 3.94
N SER A 265 6.67 -6.99 3.14
CA SER A 265 7.72 -6.99 2.11
C SER A 265 7.24 -6.37 0.81
#